data_AF-A0A2V7Y498-F1
#
_entry.id   AF-A0A2V7Y498-F1
#
_cell.length_a   1.000
_cell.length_b   1.000
_cell.length_c   1.000
_cell.angle_alpha   90.00
_cell.angle_beta   90.00
_cell.angle_gamma   90.00
#
_symmetry.space_group_name_H-M   'P 1'
#
loop_
_entity.id
_entity.type
_entity.pdbx_description
1 polymer ?
#
loop_
_entity_poly.entity_id
_entity_poly.type
_entity_poly.pdbx_seq_one_letter_code
_entity_poly.pdbx_strand_id
1 'polypeptide(L)'
;MRFTVPIVALILSYTWVLAPRTPRWASAVVTLVVLALGAWRAALTGEWGLRRSALWSAFVRTAAFTAAAVLVLCVAGASRGRVHHREDPWRDLLFLVPWAAGQQFALQTVLLREAQAVTSRGKGIAVAAAVFGVLHLPNPFLTAVTVVAALFWCWIYDRHPNLLPLAVSHALSTLAILHCLDPALTGRLRVGYAYLQLR
;
A
#
# COMPACT_ATOMS: atom_id res chain seq x y z
N MET A 1 15.31 -14.05 -1.79
CA MET A 1 14.14 -13.32 -1.26
C MET A 1 13.25 -14.33 -0.53
N ARG A 2 13.59 -14.66 0.73
CA ARG A 2 13.01 -15.80 1.47
C ARG A 2 11.58 -15.53 1.90
N PHE A 3 11.24 -14.29 2.23
CA PHE A 3 9.91 -13.91 2.73
C PHE A 3 9.06 -13.25 1.64
N THR A 4 9.66 -12.49 0.74
CA THR A 4 8.93 -11.78 -0.32
C THR A 4 8.28 -12.75 -1.30
N VAL A 5 9.02 -13.76 -1.78
CA VAL A 5 8.49 -14.73 -2.75
C VAL A 5 7.24 -15.44 -2.22
N PRO A 6 7.22 -16.05 -1.02
CA PRO A 6 6.01 -16.67 -0.52
C PRO A 6 4.88 -15.67 -0.24
N ILE A 7 5.17 -14.46 0.25
CA ILE A 7 4.15 -13.40 0.42
C ILE A 7 3.50 -13.05 -0.92
N VAL A 8 4.30 -12.76 -1.94
CA VAL A 8 3.81 -12.38 -3.27
C VAL A 8 3.04 -13.53 -3.92
N ALA A 9 3.57 -14.75 -3.85
CA ALA A 9 2.91 -15.94 -4.39
C ALA A 9 1.57 -16.19 -3.70
N LEU A 10 1.49 -16.06 -2.37
CA LEU A 10 0.25 -16.20 -1.62
C LEU A 10 -0.78 -15.15 -2.02
N ILE A 11 -0.38 -13.86 -2.08
CA ILE A 11 -1.28 -12.77 -2.46
C ILE A 11 -1.81 -12.99 -3.89
N LEU A 12 -0.93 -13.25 -4.87
CA LEU A 12 -1.33 -13.46 -6.25
C LEU A 12 -2.23 -14.70 -6.42
N SER A 13 -1.88 -15.82 -5.77
CA SER A 13 -2.69 -17.03 -5.80
C SER A 13 -4.09 -16.76 -5.23
N TYR A 14 -4.17 -16.01 -4.13
CA TYR A 14 -5.45 -15.64 -3.56
C TYR A 14 -6.24 -14.70 -4.46
N THR A 15 -5.67 -13.58 -4.88
CA THR A 15 -6.38 -12.52 -5.61
C THR A 15 -6.85 -12.95 -7.00
N TRP A 16 -6.12 -13.86 -7.65
CA TRP A 16 -6.45 -14.32 -9.00
C TRP A 16 -7.20 -15.65 -9.07
N VAL A 17 -6.94 -16.59 -8.15
CA VAL A 17 -7.41 -17.98 -8.29
C VAL A 17 -8.39 -18.37 -7.19
N LEU A 18 -8.06 -18.08 -5.93
CA LEU A 18 -8.82 -18.59 -4.78
C LEU A 18 -9.95 -17.68 -4.33
N ALA A 19 -9.85 -16.36 -4.55
CA ALA A 19 -10.87 -15.39 -4.18
C ALA A 19 -12.30 -15.75 -4.67
N PRO A 20 -12.53 -16.21 -5.92
CA PRO A 20 -13.87 -16.61 -6.35
C PRO A 20 -14.36 -17.94 -5.77
N ARG A 21 -13.47 -18.75 -5.21
CA ARG A 21 -13.75 -20.13 -4.72
C ARG A 21 -13.78 -20.22 -3.20
N THR A 22 -13.53 -19.13 -2.51
CA THR A 22 -13.39 -19.12 -1.05
C THR A 22 -14.34 -18.09 -0.43
N PRO A 23 -14.80 -18.35 0.82
CA PRO A 23 -15.61 -17.37 1.54
C PRO A 23 -14.81 -16.09 1.82
N ARG A 24 -15.51 -14.97 2.00
CA ARG A 24 -14.89 -13.64 2.20
C ARG A 24 -13.90 -13.58 3.35
N TRP A 25 -14.08 -14.38 4.41
CA TRP A 25 -13.14 -14.40 5.54
C TRP A 25 -11.76 -14.98 5.18
N ALA A 26 -11.63 -15.72 4.08
CA ALA A 26 -10.35 -16.29 3.64
C ALA A 26 -9.30 -15.19 3.37
N SER A 27 -9.71 -13.98 2.96
CA SER A 27 -8.79 -12.84 2.79
C SER A 27 -8.15 -12.40 4.11
N ALA A 28 -8.87 -12.55 5.23
CA ALA A 28 -8.34 -12.24 6.55
C ALA A 28 -7.24 -13.23 6.93
N VAL A 29 -7.42 -14.53 6.63
CA VAL A 29 -6.37 -15.54 6.84
C VAL A 29 -5.14 -15.26 6.01
N VAL A 30 -5.30 -14.94 4.72
CA VAL A 30 -4.18 -14.54 3.85
C VAL A 30 -3.45 -13.31 4.43
N THR A 31 -4.20 -12.31 4.87
CA THR A 31 -3.63 -11.12 5.51
C THR A 31 -2.84 -11.48 6.77
N LEU A 32 -3.38 -12.32 7.64
CA LEU A 32 -2.69 -12.77 8.85
C LEU A 32 -1.41 -13.54 8.55
N VAL A 33 -1.42 -14.41 7.53
CA VAL A 33 -0.21 -15.14 7.09
C VAL A 33 0.85 -14.19 6.55
N VAL A 34 0.47 -13.19 5.73
CA VAL A 34 1.40 -12.15 5.24
C VAL A 34 2.02 -11.38 6.41
N LEU A 35 1.21 -10.96 7.38
CA LEU A 35 1.69 -10.26 8.57
C LEU A 35 2.59 -11.15 9.43
N ALA A 36 2.25 -12.44 9.59
CA ALA A 36 3.06 -13.40 10.32
C ALA A 36 4.43 -13.63 9.67
N LEU A 37 4.47 -13.75 8.33
CA LEU A 37 5.74 -13.85 7.59
C LEU A 37 6.59 -12.58 7.73
N GLY A 38 5.95 -11.41 7.68
CA GLY A 38 6.64 -10.14 7.93
C GLY A 38 7.17 -10.02 9.35
N ALA A 39 6.36 -10.38 10.35
CA ALA A 39 6.74 -10.37 11.76
C ALA A 39 7.86 -11.37 12.05
N TRP A 40 7.83 -12.55 11.42
CA TRP A 40 8.90 -13.52 11.51
C TRP A 40 10.21 -12.94 10.97
N ARG A 41 10.19 -12.32 9.78
CA ARG A 41 11.39 -11.62 9.28
C ARG A 41 11.86 -10.53 10.23
N ALA A 42 10.96 -9.70 10.74
CA ALA A 42 11.29 -8.62 11.67
C ALA A 42 11.91 -9.16 12.97
N ALA A 43 11.41 -10.28 13.50
CA ALA A 43 11.98 -10.94 14.66
C ALA A 43 13.41 -11.47 14.40
N LEU A 44 13.69 -12.01 13.21
CA LEU A 44 15.02 -12.50 12.84
C LEU A 44 16.05 -11.37 12.60
N THR A 45 15.59 -10.21 12.13
CA THR A 45 16.47 -9.11 11.67
C THR A 45 16.51 -7.92 12.62
N GLY A 46 15.57 -7.82 13.55
CA GLY A 46 15.33 -6.63 14.37
C GLY A 46 14.68 -5.46 13.62
N GLU A 47 14.40 -5.59 12.32
CA GLU A 47 13.88 -4.51 11.47
C GLU A 47 12.35 -4.36 11.53
N TRP A 48 11.84 -3.91 12.67
CA TRP A 48 10.40 -3.63 12.83
C TRP A 48 9.92 -2.38 12.08
N GLY A 49 10.85 -1.55 11.59
CA GLY A 49 10.51 -0.31 10.89
C GLY A 49 9.88 0.77 11.77
N LEU A 50 10.21 0.79 13.06
CA LEU A 50 9.68 1.76 14.04
C LEU A 50 10.81 2.60 14.67
N ARG A 51 11.83 2.96 13.88
CA ARG A 51 12.98 3.72 14.41
C ARG A 51 12.52 5.09 14.91
N ARG A 52 12.59 5.31 16.23
CA ARG A 52 12.12 6.54 16.88
C ARG A 52 12.83 7.80 16.36
N SER A 53 14.15 7.74 16.21
CA SER A 53 14.94 8.86 15.69
C SER A 53 14.59 9.25 14.24
N ALA A 54 13.95 8.34 13.49
CA ALA A 54 13.51 8.62 12.13
C ALA A 54 12.08 9.16 12.05
N LEU A 55 11.31 9.14 13.15
CA LEU A 55 9.87 9.46 13.15
C LEU A 55 9.59 10.85 12.58
N TRP A 56 10.27 11.88 13.10
CA TRP A 56 10.04 13.26 12.68
C TRP A 56 10.41 13.50 11.21
N SER A 57 11.58 13.00 10.78
CA SER A 57 12.01 13.13 9.39
C SER A 57 11.10 12.38 8.41
N ALA A 58 10.64 11.19 8.79
CA ALA A 58 9.65 10.44 8.02
C ALA A 58 8.31 11.20 7.97
N PHE A 59 7.86 11.75 9.10
CA PHE A 59 6.64 12.54 9.20
C PHE A 59 6.66 13.76 8.27
N VAL A 60 7.68 14.62 8.36
CA VAL A 60 7.76 15.82 7.51
C VAL A 60 7.72 15.47 6.02
N ARG A 61 8.50 14.47 5.60
CA ARG A 61 8.56 14.05 4.18
C ARG A 61 7.27 13.42 3.70
N THR A 62 6.65 12.56 4.51
CA THR A 62 5.38 11.92 4.16
C THR A 62 4.23 12.92 4.20
N ALA A 63 4.22 13.87 5.13
CA ALA A 63 3.23 14.95 5.19
C ALA A 63 3.29 15.83 3.94
N ALA A 64 4.49 16.27 3.52
CA ALA A 64 4.66 17.03 2.28
C ALA A 64 4.18 16.26 1.05
N PHE A 65 4.57 14.98 0.92
CA PHE A 65 4.11 14.12 -0.17
C PHE A 65 2.57 13.94 -0.15
N THR A 66 2.00 13.67 1.03
CA THR A 66 0.56 13.45 1.20
C THR A 66 -0.23 14.72 0.88
N ALA A 67 0.21 15.87 1.37
CA ALA A 67 -0.45 17.15 1.09
C ALA A 67 -0.48 17.44 -0.41
N ALA A 68 0.65 17.23 -1.11
CA ALA A 68 0.71 17.38 -2.56
C ALA A 68 -0.21 16.39 -3.29
N ALA A 69 -0.18 15.10 -2.91
CA ALA A 69 -1.03 14.07 -3.50
C ALA A 69 -2.52 14.36 -3.30
N VAL A 70 -2.93 14.70 -2.07
CA VAL A 70 -4.30 15.06 -1.73
C VAL A 70 -4.73 16.30 -2.50
N LEU A 71 -3.90 17.34 -2.59
CA LEU A 71 -4.21 18.54 -3.37
C LEU A 71 -4.47 18.20 -4.85
N VAL A 72 -3.60 17.40 -5.47
CA VAL A 72 -3.77 16.95 -6.86
C VAL A 72 -5.08 16.18 -7.04
N LEU A 73 -5.41 15.26 -6.12
CA LEU A 73 -6.65 14.49 -6.15
C LEU A 73 -7.88 15.39 -5.99
N CYS A 74 -7.85 16.34 -5.05
CA CYS A 74 -8.93 17.29 -4.82
C CYS A 74 -9.17 18.19 -6.04
N VAL A 75 -8.11 18.74 -6.65
CA VAL A 75 -8.20 19.56 -7.86
C VAL A 75 -8.74 18.73 -9.04
N ALA A 76 -8.27 17.48 -9.19
CA ALA A 76 -8.76 16.57 -10.22
C ALA A 76 -10.24 16.18 -10.04
N GLY A 77 -10.71 16.07 -8.80
CA GLY A 77 -12.11 15.83 -8.47
C GLY A 77 -13.00 17.06 -8.69
N ALA A 78 -12.57 18.21 -8.16
CA ALA A 78 -13.29 19.48 -8.29
C ALA A 78 -13.46 19.93 -9.75
N SER A 79 -12.40 19.80 -10.57
CA SER A 79 -12.46 20.12 -12.01
C SER A 79 -13.44 19.23 -12.81
N ARG A 80 -13.86 18.10 -12.25
CA ARG A 80 -14.87 17.21 -12.83
C ARG A 80 -16.25 17.35 -12.18
N GLY A 81 -16.41 18.31 -11.25
CA GLY A 81 -17.63 18.54 -10.49
C GLY A 81 -17.97 17.44 -9.49
N ARG A 82 -16.97 16.66 -9.03
CA ARG A 82 -17.19 15.45 -8.23
C ARG A 82 -16.38 15.49 -6.95
N VAL A 83 -17.06 15.83 -5.86
CA VAL A 83 -16.60 15.57 -4.49
C VAL A 83 -17.70 14.74 -3.83
N HIS A 84 -17.38 13.49 -3.52
CA HIS A 84 -18.32 12.58 -2.90
C HIS A 84 -18.33 12.85 -1.39
N HIS A 85 -19.53 13.08 -0.86
CA HIS A 85 -19.73 13.09 0.57
C HIS A 85 -19.58 11.67 1.12
N ARG A 86 -18.86 11.53 2.24
CA ARG A 86 -18.82 10.28 3.01
C ARG A 86 -19.40 10.58 4.38
N GLU A 87 -20.32 9.72 4.80
CA GLU A 87 -21.10 9.91 6.02
C GLU A 87 -20.21 9.92 7.28
N ASP A 88 -19.15 9.11 7.29
CA ASP A 88 -18.23 9.01 8.43
C ASP A 88 -16.77 8.77 7.99
N PRO A 89 -16.03 9.85 7.63
CA PRO A 89 -14.63 9.73 7.23
C PRO A 89 -13.70 9.27 8.37
N TRP A 90 -14.12 9.43 9.63
CA TRP A 90 -13.32 9.01 10.79
C TRP A 90 -13.35 7.49 10.96
N ARG A 91 -14.51 6.88 10.77
CA ARG A 91 -14.63 5.42 10.73
C ARG A 91 -13.85 4.82 9.57
N ASP A 92 -13.88 5.47 8.40
CA ASP A 92 -13.04 5.06 7.26
C ASP A 92 -11.55 5.11 7.64
N LEU A 93 -11.09 6.18 8.30
CA LEU A 93 -9.70 6.28 8.78
C LEU A 93 -9.34 5.19 9.80
N LEU A 94 -10.24 4.89 10.74
CA LEU A 94 -10.01 3.87 11.76
C LEU A 94 -9.77 2.48 11.15
N PHE A 95 -10.41 2.20 10.00
CA PHE A 95 -10.15 0.98 9.23
C PHE A 95 -8.92 1.10 8.33
N LEU A 96 -8.77 2.23 7.63
CA LEU A 96 -7.72 2.43 6.63
C LEU A 96 -6.33 2.49 7.24
N VAL A 97 -6.15 3.02 8.46
CA VAL A 97 -4.83 3.14 9.08
C VAL A 97 -4.23 1.76 9.42
N PRO A 98 -4.90 0.84 10.13
CA PRO A 98 -4.40 -0.52 10.35
C PRO A 98 -4.20 -1.29 9.04
N TRP A 99 -5.12 -1.14 8.09
CA TRP A 99 -5.03 -1.77 6.77
C TRP A 99 -3.78 -1.29 6.00
N ALA A 100 -3.57 0.03 5.95
CA ALA A 100 -2.40 0.64 5.34
C ALA A 100 -1.12 0.25 6.06
N ALA A 101 -1.12 0.22 7.40
CA ALA A 101 0.03 -0.18 8.20
C ALA A 101 0.50 -1.60 7.88
N GLY A 102 -0.42 -2.55 7.71
CA GLY A 102 -0.09 -3.93 7.32
C GLY A 102 0.59 -4.00 5.95
N GLN A 103 0.06 -3.27 4.96
CA GLN A 103 0.67 -3.21 3.63
C GLN A 103 2.04 -2.52 3.63
N GLN A 104 2.18 -1.39 4.34
CA GLN A 104 3.45 -0.69 4.48
C GLN A 104 4.46 -1.55 5.26
N PHE A 105 4.01 -2.32 6.24
CA PHE A 105 4.90 -3.24 6.94
C PHE A 105 5.50 -4.27 5.96
N ALA A 106 4.67 -4.97 5.18
CA ALA A 106 5.15 -5.94 4.19
C ALA A 106 6.00 -5.30 3.08
N LEU A 107 5.59 -4.16 2.53
CA LEU A 107 6.30 -3.48 1.45
C LEU A 107 7.69 -3.02 1.90
N GLN A 108 7.79 -2.32 3.02
CA GLN A 108 9.03 -1.67 3.43
C GLN A 108 9.96 -2.57 4.24
N THR A 109 9.44 -3.36 5.17
CA THR A 109 10.30 -4.20 6.02
C THR A 109 10.67 -5.49 5.32
N VAL A 110 9.82 -6.05 4.45
CA VAL A 110 10.11 -7.31 3.76
C VAL A 110 10.58 -7.07 2.34
N LEU A 111 9.67 -6.64 1.46
CA LEU A 111 9.89 -6.58 0.02
C LEU A 111 11.06 -5.64 -0.34
N LEU A 112 11.06 -4.40 0.15
CA LEU A 112 12.13 -3.45 -0.10
C LEU A 112 13.48 -3.96 0.38
N ARG A 113 13.55 -4.48 1.62
CA ARG A 113 14.83 -4.92 2.19
C ARG A 113 15.39 -6.13 1.47
N GLU A 114 14.56 -7.12 1.16
CA GLU A 114 15.01 -8.28 0.38
C GLU A 114 15.37 -7.91 -1.07
N ALA A 115 14.65 -6.96 -1.68
CA ALA A 115 14.97 -6.47 -3.02
C ALA A 115 16.31 -5.73 -3.03
N GLN A 116 16.58 -4.88 -2.03
CA GLN A 116 17.86 -4.19 -1.87
C GLN A 116 19.01 -5.18 -1.63
N ALA A 117 18.78 -6.26 -0.87
CA ALA A 117 19.78 -7.28 -0.58
C ALA A 117 20.23 -8.07 -1.82
N VAL A 118 19.34 -8.27 -2.80
CA VAL A 118 19.66 -9.01 -4.04
C VAL A 118 19.94 -8.10 -5.25
N THR A 119 19.81 -6.78 -5.09
CA THR A 119 20.07 -5.80 -6.15
C THR A 119 21.02 -4.69 -5.68
N SER A 120 20.51 -3.48 -5.45
CA SER A 120 21.20 -2.36 -4.83
C SER A 120 20.17 -1.47 -4.12
N ARG A 121 20.62 -0.49 -3.35
CA ARG A 121 19.73 0.42 -2.62
C ARG A 121 18.68 1.10 -3.52
N GLY A 122 19.12 1.64 -4.66
CA GLY A 122 18.24 2.31 -5.63
C GLY A 122 17.41 1.35 -6.47
N LYS A 123 18.02 0.26 -6.99
CA LYS A 123 17.30 -0.74 -7.77
C LYS A 123 16.23 -1.46 -6.94
N GLY A 124 16.52 -1.71 -5.66
CA GLY A 124 15.57 -2.33 -4.74
C GLY A 124 14.31 -1.48 -4.51
N ILE A 125 14.41 -0.15 -4.52
CA ILE A 125 13.24 0.75 -4.48
C ILE A 125 12.38 0.57 -5.73
N ALA A 126 12.99 0.57 -6.92
CA ALA A 126 12.28 0.37 -8.17
C ALA A 126 11.61 -1.01 -8.25
N VAL A 127 12.32 -2.07 -7.84
CA VAL A 127 11.79 -3.44 -7.79
C VAL A 127 10.62 -3.53 -6.80
N ALA A 128 10.75 -2.98 -5.59
CA ALA A 128 9.68 -2.99 -4.60
C ALA A 128 8.43 -2.26 -5.10
N ALA A 129 8.60 -1.09 -5.71
CA ALA A 129 7.49 -0.33 -6.28
C ALA A 129 6.83 -1.06 -7.46
N ALA A 130 7.62 -1.67 -8.36
CA ALA A 130 7.10 -2.44 -9.48
C ALA A 130 6.29 -3.67 -9.01
N VAL A 131 6.83 -4.44 -8.05
CA VAL A 131 6.12 -5.59 -7.47
C VAL A 131 4.84 -5.12 -6.77
N PHE A 132 4.89 -4.04 -6.01
CA PHE A 132 3.70 -3.47 -5.37
C PHE A 132 2.64 -3.10 -6.41
N GLY A 133 3.02 -2.45 -7.51
CA GLY A 133 2.12 -2.18 -8.64
C GLY A 133 1.50 -3.44 -9.25
N VAL A 134 2.32 -4.47 -9.52
CA VAL A 134 1.86 -5.74 -10.08
C VAL A 134 0.79 -6.42 -9.19
N LEU A 135 0.92 -6.31 -7.86
CA LEU A 135 -0.08 -6.83 -6.93
C LEU A 135 -1.46 -6.13 -7.05
N HIS A 136 -1.51 -4.97 -7.70
CA HIS A 136 -2.75 -4.20 -7.94
C HIS A 136 -3.33 -4.38 -9.35
N LEU A 137 -2.71 -5.20 -10.20
CA LEU A 137 -3.30 -5.58 -11.47
C LEU A 137 -4.65 -6.31 -11.27
N PRO A 138 -5.57 -6.22 -12.24
CA PRO A 138 -5.45 -5.53 -13.53
C PRO A 138 -5.95 -4.09 -13.51
N ASN A 139 -6.14 -3.47 -12.34
CA ASN A 139 -6.66 -2.12 -12.23
C ASN A 139 -5.62 -1.08 -12.69
N PRO A 140 -5.78 -0.41 -13.85
CA PRO A 140 -4.72 0.44 -14.41
C PRO A 140 -4.52 1.70 -13.57
N PHE A 141 -5.61 2.29 -13.07
CA PHE A 141 -5.53 3.43 -12.15
C PHE A 141 -4.75 3.05 -10.90
N LEU A 142 -5.16 1.97 -10.23
CA LEU A 142 -4.56 1.57 -8.97
C LEU A 142 -3.11 1.11 -9.15
N THR A 143 -2.80 0.39 -10.23
CA THR A 143 -1.43 -0.01 -10.58
C THR A 143 -0.53 1.21 -10.74
N ALA A 144 -0.95 2.22 -11.52
CA ALA A 144 -0.14 3.41 -11.76
C ALA A 144 0.10 4.21 -10.46
N VAL A 145 -0.95 4.51 -9.70
CA VAL A 145 -0.82 5.31 -8.47
C VAL A 145 -0.03 4.57 -7.39
N THR A 146 -0.15 3.25 -7.30
CA THR A 146 0.58 2.45 -6.30
C THR A 146 2.06 2.32 -6.64
N VAL A 147 2.44 2.23 -7.93
CA VAL A 147 3.86 2.30 -8.33
C VAL A 147 4.46 3.65 -7.93
N VAL A 148 3.81 4.76 -8.28
CA VAL A 148 4.30 6.10 -7.96
C VAL A 148 4.40 6.28 -6.44
N ALA A 149 3.34 5.95 -5.70
CA ALA A 149 3.35 6.08 -4.25
C ALA A 149 4.41 5.19 -3.58
N ALA A 150 4.57 3.95 -4.03
CA ALA A 150 5.58 3.04 -3.50
C ALA A 150 7.01 3.51 -3.79
N LEU A 151 7.28 4.12 -4.95
CA LEU A 151 8.60 4.73 -5.21
C LEU A 151 8.93 5.78 -4.15
N PHE A 152 8.00 6.70 -3.85
CA PHE A 152 8.19 7.73 -2.84
C PHE A 152 8.28 7.16 -1.42
N TRP A 153 7.33 6.30 -1.04
CA TRP A 153 7.30 5.69 0.29
C TRP A 153 8.52 4.83 0.58
N CYS A 154 8.95 3.99 -0.37
CA CYS A 154 10.18 3.22 -0.24
C CYS A 154 11.41 4.13 -0.16
N TRP A 155 11.48 5.20 -0.97
CA TRP A 155 12.58 6.16 -0.92
C TRP A 155 12.67 6.91 0.43
N ILE A 156 11.52 7.29 1.01
CA ILE A 156 11.44 7.92 2.34
C ILE A 156 11.90 6.90 3.41
N TYR A 157 11.30 5.72 3.43
CA TYR A 157 11.59 4.70 4.45
C TYR A 157 13.03 4.23 4.41
N ASP A 158 13.61 4.10 3.22
CA ASP A 158 15.01 3.76 3.02
C ASP A 158 15.96 4.72 3.76
N ARG A 159 15.61 6.01 3.85
CA ARG A 159 16.36 7.06 4.59
C ARG A 159 15.91 7.21 6.04
N HIS A 160 14.62 7.06 6.29
CA HIS A 160 13.98 7.32 7.57
C HIS A 160 13.05 6.13 7.90
N PRO A 161 13.59 5.02 8.44
CA PRO A 161 12.87 3.75 8.58
C PRO A 161 11.87 3.77 9.75
N ASN A 162 10.80 4.54 9.57
CA ASN A 162 9.66 4.61 10.47
C ASN A 162 8.35 4.50 9.66
N LEU A 163 7.59 3.42 9.85
CA LEU A 163 6.39 3.07 9.09
C LEU A 163 5.17 3.91 9.44
N LEU A 164 5.08 4.45 10.66
CA LEU A 164 3.84 5.05 11.14
C LEU A 164 3.40 6.24 10.26
N PRO A 165 4.29 7.18 9.89
CA PRO A 165 3.89 8.27 9.00
C PRO A 165 3.52 7.79 7.59
N LEU A 166 4.12 6.70 7.10
CA LEU A 166 3.81 6.13 5.80
C LEU A 166 2.42 5.45 5.80
N ALA A 167 2.06 4.77 6.89
CA ALA A 167 0.74 4.18 7.05
C ALA A 167 -0.36 5.25 7.05
N VAL A 168 -0.14 6.36 7.76
CA VAL A 168 -1.06 7.51 7.77
C VAL A 168 -1.12 8.17 6.39
N SER A 169 0.02 8.39 5.75
CA SER A 169 0.11 8.91 4.37
C SER A 169 -0.70 8.07 3.38
N HIS A 170 -0.56 6.74 3.45
CA HIS A 170 -1.32 5.81 2.63
C HIS A 170 -2.82 5.88 2.94
N ALA A 171 -3.22 5.82 4.20
CA ALA A 171 -4.63 5.91 4.59
C ALA A 171 -5.29 7.22 4.10
N LEU A 172 -4.63 8.36 4.28
CA LEU A 172 -5.13 9.67 3.84
C LEU A 172 -5.19 9.77 2.31
N SER A 173 -4.20 9.24 1.60
CA SER A 173 -4.20 9.21 0.13
C SER A 173 -5.36 8.34 -0.40
N THR A 174 -5.60 7.18 0.22
CA THR A 174 -6.74 6.32 -0.11
C THR A 174 -8.07 7.01 0.18
N LEU A 175 -8.20 7.68 1.33
CA LEU A 175 -9.39 8.45 1.67
C LEU A 175 -9.64 9.58 0.65
N ALA A 176 -8.60 10.32 0.27
CA ALA A 176 -8.72 11.36 -0.75
C ALA A 176 -9.16 10.80 -2.11
N ILE A 177 -8.66 9.63 -2.52
CA ILE A 177 -9.15 8.94 -3.72
C ILE A 177 -10.65 8.62 -3.60
N LEU A 178 -11.08 8.08 -2.46
CA LEU A 178 -12.49 7.71 -2.21
C LEU A 178 -13.45 8.91 -2.17
N HIS A 179 -12.96 10.09 -1.78
CA HIS A 179 -13.75 11.32 -1.78
C HIS A 179 -13.73 12.03 -3.14
N CYS A 180 -12.56 12.15 -3.76
CA CYS A 180 -12.36 13.06 -4.88
C CYS A 180 -12.56 12.43 -6.24
N LEU A 181 -12.48 11.09 -6.35
CA LEU A 181 -12.51 10.42 -7.65
C LEU A 181 -13.72 9.51 -7.81
N ASP A 182 -14.17 9.36 -9.06
CA ASP A 182 -15.26 8.47 -9.43
C ASP A 182 -14.87 6.99 -9.20
N PRO A 183 -15.71 6.19 -8.52
CA PRO A 183 -15.55 4.73 -8.43
C PRO A 183 -15.34 4.03 -9.78
N ALA A 184 -15.90 4.54 -10.89
CA ALA A 184 -15.66 4.01 -12.24
C ALA A 184 -14.21 4.22 -12.69
N LEU A 185 -13.65 5.42 -12.47
CA LEU A 185 -12.25 5.73 -12.79
C LEU A 185 -11.28 4.91 -11.93
N THR A 186 -11.58 4.79 -10.64
CA THR A 186 -10.70 4.12 -9.67
C THR A 186 -10.82 2.58 -9.71
N GLY A 187 -11.75 2.05 -10.51
CA GLY A 187 -12.09 0.63 -10.51
C GLY A 187 -12.52 0.14 -9.13
N ARG A 188 -13.20 1.01 -8.35
CA ARG A 188 -13.61 0.77 -6.96
C ARG A 188 -12.50 0.24 -6.05
N LEU A 189 -11.25 0.58 -6.36
CA LEU A 189 -10.03 0.05 -5.73
C LEU A 189 -9.95 -1.49 -5.68
N ARG A 190 -10.60 -2.17 -6.64
CA ARG A 190 -10.55 -3.63 -6.77
C ARG A 190 -9.29 -4.05 -7.50
N VAL A 191 -8.84 -5.26 -7.20
CA VAL A 191 -7.66 -5.91 -7.77
C VAL A 191 -7.97 -7.37 -8.11
N GLY A 192 -7.12 -8.00 -8.92
CA GLY A 192 -7.24 -9.40 -9.32
C GLY A 192 -8.59 -9.73 -9.94
N TYR A 193 -9.11 -10.91 -9.62
CA TYR A 193 -10.40 -11.38 -10.12
C TYR A 193 -11.55 -10.43 -9.76
N ALA A 194 -11.52 -9.80 -8.58
CA ALA A 194 -12.58 -8.90 -8.13
C ALA A 194 -12.72 -7.64 -9.01
N TYR A 195 -11.64 -7.20 -9.66
CA TYR A 195 -11.70 -6.11 -10.64
C TYR A 195 -12.40 -6.56 -11.92
N LEU A 196 -12.11 -7.78 -12.40
CA LEU A 196 -12.72 -8.35 -13.61
C LEU A 196 -14.24 -8.59 -13.48
N GLN A 197 -14.78 -8.53 -12.25
CA GLN A 197 -16.21 -8.64 -11.98
C GLN A 197 -16.94 -7.29 -11.98
N LEU A 198 -16.23 -6.17 -12.14
CA LEU A 198 -16.86 -4.87 -12.31
C LEU A 198 -17.54 -4.85 -13.68
N ARG A 199 -18.87 -4.71 -13.67
CA ARG A 199 -19.69 -4.46 -14.86
C ARG A 199 -19.84 -2.97 -15.07
#